data_AF-A0A7R6SB27-F1
#
_entry.id   AF-A0A7R6SB27-F1
#
_cell.length_a   1.000
_cell.length_b   1.000
_cell.length_c   1.000
_cell.angle_alpha   90.00
_cell.angle_beta   90.00
_cell.angle_gamma   90.00
#
_symmetry.space_group_name_H-M   'P 1'
#
loop_
_entity.id
_entity.type
_entity.pdbx_description
1 polymer ?
#
loop_
_entity_poly.entity_id
_entity_poly.type
_entity_poly.pdbx_seq_one_letter_code
_entity_poly.pdbx_strand_id
1 'polypeptide(L)'
;YHKMYRTVKATSGRQIFQPLHTLRAAEKELLPGYHQFEWQPALKNVSTSCSIGIINGLSGWASSLDDAPADTITRRFRYDVALVAALKDLEEDIMEGLRDTGMEDSACTLGFRVMIKECCDGMGDVSEKHGGGPAVPEKAVRFSFTVMSVSIQAEDEQEEVTIFTEPKPNSELSCKPLCLMFVDESDHETLTAVLGPIVAERNAMKESRLILSMGGMLRSFRFHFRGTGYDEK
;
A
#
# COMPACT_ATOMS: atom_id res chain seq x y z
N TYR A 1 -22.44 -11.60 2.53
CA TYR A 1 -23.18 -10.33 2.44
C TYR A 1 -24.52 -10.41 1.69
N HIS A 2 -24.57 -10.63 0.37
CA HIS A 2 -25.81 -10.48 -0.43
C HIS A 2 -27.00 -11.34 0.04
N LYS A 3 -26.76 -12.58 0.49
CA LYS A 3 -27.81 -13.44 1.07
C LYS A 3 -28.46 -12.77 2.29
N MET A 4 -27.66 -12.27 3.24
CA MET A 4 -28.13 -11.53 4.43
C MET A 4 -28.94 -10.29 4.04
N TYR A 5 -28.43 -9.47 3.11
CA TYR A 5 -29.13 -8.28 2.60
C TYR A 5 -30.55 -8.65 2.10
N ARG A 6 -30.66 -9.71 1.29
CA ARG A 6 -31.95 -10.19 0.77
C ARG A 6 -32.89 -10.67 1.88
N THR A 7 -32.37 -11.45 2.82
CA THR A 7 -33.17 -11.98 3.94
C THR A 7 -33.71 -10.86 4.82
N VAL A 8 -32.87 -9.92 5.26
CA VAL A 8 -33.28 -8.81 6.13
C VAL A 8 -34.30 -7.91 5.44
N LYS A 9 -34.08 -7.58 4.15
CA LYS A 9 -35.01 -6.78 3.36
C LYS A 9 -36.37 -7.47 3.20
N ALA A 10 -36.38 -8.78 2.97
CA ALA A 10 -37.60 -9.55 2.82
C ALA A 10 -38.40 -9.68 4.13
N THR A 11 -37.73 -9.96 5.26
CA THR A 11 -38.40 -10.17 6.54
C THR A 11 -38.89 -8.87 7.19
N SER A 12 -38.12 -7.79 7.09
CA SER A 12 -38.46 -6.50 7.73
C SER A 12 -39.30 -5.57 6.84
N GLY A 13 -39.37 -5.83 5.53
CA GLY A 13 -39.98 -4.95 4.54
C GLY A 13 -39.23 -3.61 4.33
N ARG A 14 -38.10 -3.40 5.00
CA ARG A 14 -37.29 -2.17 4.92
C ARG A 14 -35.90 -2.47 4.39
N GLN A 15 -35.39 -1.59 3.52
CA GLN A 15 -34.01 -1.69 3.04
C GLN A 15 -33.06 -1.03 4.05
N ILE A 16 -32.50 -1.84 4.95
CA ILE A 16 -31.54 -1.38 5.96
C ILE A 16 -30.12 -1.33 5.38
N PHE A 17 -29.70 -2.40 4.70
CA PHE A 17 -28.38 -2.51 4.08
C PHE A 17 -28.38 -2.04 2.61
N GLN A 18 -27.25 -1.53 2.13
CA GLN A 18 -27.09 -1.11 0.74
C GLN A 18 -26.86 -2.32 -0.20
N PRO A 19 -27.27 -2.24 -1.48
CA PRO A 19 -27.01 -3.30 -2.45
C PRO A 19 -25.53 -3.33 -2.88
N LEU A 20 -25.10 -4.46 -3.45
CA LEU A 20 -23.70 -4.70 -3.80
C LEU A 20 -23.09 -3.66 -4.75
N HIS A 21 -23.85 -3.12 -5.70
CA HIS A 21 -23.30 -2.15 -6.66
C HIS A 21 -22.97 -0.81 -5.98
N THR A 22 -23.73 -0.40 -4.97
CA THR A 22 -23.44 0.80 -4.17
C THR A 22 -22.16 0.60 -3.36
N LEU A 23 -21.97 -0.58 -2.77
CA LEU A 23 -20.73 -0.90 -2.04
C LEU A 23 -19.51 -0.91 -2.95
N ARG A 24 -19.62 -1.49 -4.15
CA ARG A 24 -18.55 -1.49 -5.17
C ARG A 24 -18.23 -0.10 -5.70
N ALA A 25 -19.17 0.84 -5.65
CA ALA A 25 -18.90 2.22 -6.00
C ALA A 25 -18.19 2.94 -4.83
N ALA A 26 -18.66 2.70 -3.60
CA ALA A 26 -18.09 3.30 -2.39
C ALA A 26 -16.65 2.84 -2.13
N GLU A 27 -16.32 1.56 -2.37
CA GLU A 27 -14.96 1.03 -2.12
C GLU A 27 -13.89 1.67 -3.00
N LYS A 28 -14.26 2.26 -4.15
CA LYS A 28 -13.29 2.87 -5.08
C LYS A 28 -12.49 3.99 -4.45
N GLU A 29 -13.10 4.74 -3.54
CA GLU A 29 -12.45 5.84 -2.83
C GLU A 29 -11.35 5.34 -1.89
N LEU A 30 -11.51 4.14 -1.33
CA LEU A 30 -10.57 3.54 -0.37
C LEU A 30 -9.42 2.79 -1.06
N LEU A 31 -9.53 2.53 -2.36
CA LEU A 31 -8.55 1.72 -3.08
C LEU A 31 -7.42 2.59 -3.65
N PRO A 32 -6.18 2.03 -3.73
CA PRO A 32 -5.10 2.67 -4.47
C PRO A 32 -5.51 3.04 -5.90
N GLY A 33 -5.16 4.26 -6.30
CA GLY A 33 -5.45 4.81 -7.63
C GLY A 33 -6.59 5.83 -7.67
N TYR A 34 -7.16 6.19 -6.52
CA TYR A 34 -8.24 7.18 -6.44
C TYR A 34 -7.75 8.62 -6.25
N HIS A 35 -6.88 8.86 -5.27
CA HIS A 35 -6.42 10.20 -4.91
C HIS A 35 -5.32 10.72 -5.86
N GLN A 36 -5.37 12.02 -6.14
CA GLN A 36 -4.32 12.72 -6.89
C GLN A 36 -3.16 13.10 -5.97
N PHE A 37 -1.93 12.99 -6.47
CA PHE A 37 -0.71 13.35 -5.77
C PHE A 37 0.42 13.64 -6.76
N GLU A 38 1.55 14.15 -6.27
CA GLU A 38 2.75 14.31 -7.09
C GLU A 38 4.03 14.13 -6.25
N TRP A 39 5.15 13.86 -6.92
CA TRP A 39 6.46 13.73 -6.30
C TRP A 39 7.38 14.85 -6.76
N GLN A 40 8.14 15.44 -5.83
CA GLN A 40 9.07 16.53 -6.11
C GLN A 40 10.47 16.27 -5.51
N PRO A 41 11.50 16.02 -6.33
CA PRO A 41 11.45 15.87 -7.80
C PRO A 41 10.69 14.61 -8.25
N ALA A 42 10.33 14.54 -9.54
CA ALA A 42 9.68 13.36 -10.10
C ALA A 42 10.51 12.09 -9.86
N LEU A 43 9.83 10.98 -9.57
CA LEU A 43 10.47 9.70 -9.30
C LEU A 43 11.18 9.17 -10.55
N LYS A 44 12.43 8.75 -10.40
CA LYS A 44 13.21 8.14 -11.50
C LYS A 44 12.62 6.77 -11.85
N ASN A 45 12.37 6.52 -13.13
CA ASN A 45 11.88 5.24 -13.66
C ASN A 45 10.54 4.76 -13.09
N VAL A 46 9.73 5.66 -12.53
CA VAL A 46 8.36 5.37 -12.08
C VAL A 46 7.40 6.26 -12.86
N SER A 47 6.29 5.68 -13.34
CA SER A 47 5.27 6.43 -14.09
C SER A 47 4.62 7.53 -13.23
N THR A 48 4.34 8.68 -13.82
CA THR A 48 3.67 9.82 -13.16
C THR A 48 2.16 9.62 -13.01
N SER A 49 1.57 8.61 -13.64
CA SER A 49 0.13 8.35 -13.56
C SER A 49 -0.28 7.96 -12.14
N CYS A 50 -1.23 8.67 -11.55
CA CYS A 50 -1.74 8.38 -10.19
C CYS A 50 -2.94 7.41 -10.19
N SER A 51 -3.59 7.23 -11.34
CA SER A 51 -4.83 6.44 -11.47
C SER A 51 -4.57 4.99 -11.87
N ILE A 52 -3.68 4.30 -11.16
CA ILE A 52 -3.34 2.89 -11.39
C ILE A 52 -3.82 2.07 -10.20
N GLY A 53 -4.61 1.04 -10.46
CA GLY A 53 -5.08 0.09 -9.45
C GLY A 53 -4.19 -1.14 -9.34
N ILE A 54 -4.81 -2.32 -9.28
CA ILE A 54 -4.10 -3.61 -9.24
C ILE A 54 -3.38 -3.84 -10.57
N ILE A 55 -2.09 -4.16 -10.52
CA ILE A 55 -1.26 -4.48 -11.68
C ILE A 55 -0.74 -5.92 -11.59
N ASN A 56 -0.37 -6.47 -12.75
CA ASN A 56 0.35 -7.74 -12.81
C ASN A 56 1.80 -7.53 -12.33
N GLY A 57 2.23 -8.29 -11.31
CA GLY A 57 3.56 -8.17 -10.72
C GLY A 57 4.70 -8.55 -11.68
N LEU A 58 4.41 -9.32 -12.74
CA LEU A 58 5.38 -9.67 -13.79
C LEU A 58 5.96 -8.45 -14.53
N SER A 59 5.32 -7.28 -14.44
CA SER A 59 5.88 -6.00 -14.89
C SER A 59 6.43 -5.98 -16.33
N GLY A 60 5.81 -6.76 -17.22
CA GLY A 60 6.20 -6.83 -18.64
C GLY A 60 7.19 -7.94 -18.99
N TRP A 61 7.41 -8.91 -18.10
CA TRP A 61 8.20 -10.11 -18.40
C TRP A 61 7.66 -10.77 -19.67
N ALA A 62 8.54 -10.89 -20.68
CA ALA A 62 8.20 -11.50 -21.96
C ALA A 62 7.84 -12.98 -21.74
N SER A 63 6.65 -13.38 -22.19
CA SER A 63 6.25 -14.79 -22.24
C SER A 63 6.63 -15.37 -23.60
N SER A 64 7.93 -15.49 -23.87
CA SER A 64 8.47 -16.19 -25.03
C SER A 64 8.89 -17.61 -24.63
N LEU A 65 8.77 -18.57 -25.56
CA LEU A 65 9.26 -19.94 -25.32
C LEU A 65 10.79 -20.02 -25.31
N ASP A 66 11.46 -19.02 -25.88
CA ASP A 66 12.93 -18.94 -25.93
C ASP A 66 13.54 -18.28 -24.69
N ASP A 67 12.71 -17.62 -23.87
CA ASP A 67 13.13 -16.91 -22.65
C ASP A 67 12.84 -17.75 -21.39
N ALA A 68 13.35 -17.30 -20.24
CA ALA A 68 13.03 -17.91 -18.95
C ALA A 68 11.51 -17.87 -18.69
N PRO A 69 10.90 -18.98 -18.27
CA PRO A 69 9.45 -19.09 -18.17
C PRO A 69 8.90 -18.19 -17.06
N ALA A 70 7.85 -17.42 -17.37
CA ALA A 70 7.14 -16.57 -16.43
C ALA A 70 6.06 -17.36 -15.65
N ASP A 71 6.44 -18.48 -15.04
CA ASP A 71 5.53 -19.46 -14.42
C ASP A 71 5.09 -19.06 -13.00
N THR A 72 4.89 -17.76 -12.76
CA THR A 72 4.34 -17.25 -11.51
C THR A 72 3.11 -16.38 -11.74
N ILE A 73 2.15 -16.46 -10.82
CA ILE A 73 1.00 -15.58 -10.79
C ILE A 73 1.21 -14.59 -9.67
N THR A 74 1.28 -13.31 -10.03
CA THR A 74 1.49 -12.21 -9.07
C THR A 74 0.58 -11.02 -9.34
N ARG A 75 0.12 -10.38 -8.26
CA ARG A 75 -0.64 -9.12 -8.29
C ARG A 75 -0.10 -8.18 -7.24
N ARG A 76 0.05 -6.92 -7.60
CA ARG A 76 0.53 -5.88 -6.69
C ARG A 76 -0.15 -4.55 -6.91
N PHE A 77 0.00 -3.65 -5.96
CA PHE A 77 -0.14 -2.22 -6.19
C PHE A 77 1.22 -1.61 -6.53
N ARG A 78 1.20 -0.47 -7.23
CA ARG A 78 2.39 0.39 -7.32
C ARG A 78 2.62 1.03 -5.95
N TYR A 79 3.85 1.03 -5.47
CA TYR A 79 4.14 1.26 -4.06
C TYR A 79 3.79 2.69 -3.61
N ASP A 80 4.15 3.69 -4.41
CA ASP A 80 3.78 5.08 -4.18
C ASP A 80 2.27 5.29 -4.09
N VAL A 81 1.49 4.67 -5.00
CA VAL A 81 0.03 4.76 -5.00
C VAL A 81 -0.58 4.11 -3.76
N ALA A 82 -0.03 2.96 -3.34
CA ALA A 82 -0.47 2.28 -2.12
C ALA A 82 -0.14 3.08 -0.86
N LEU A 83 1.03 3.72 -0.79
CA LEU A 83 1.41 4.60 0.31
C LEU A 83 0.49 5.81 0.41
N VAL A 84 0.12 6.43 -0.72
CA VAL A 84 -0.82 7.55 -0.75
C VAL A 84 -2.19 7.12 -0.23
N ALA A 85 -2.71 5.98 -0.67
CA ALA A 85 -3.97 5.45 -0.16
C ALA A 85 -3.90 5.18 1.36
N ALA A 86 -2.80 4.62 1.85
CA ALA A 86 -2.61 4.36 3.28
C ALA A 86 -2.49 5.65 4.11
N LEU A 87 -1.82 6.69 3.61
CA LEU A 87 -1.78 8.00 4.27
C LEU A 87 -3.14 8.70 4.27
N LYS A 88 -3.91 8.53 3.19
CA LYS A 88 -5.27 9.07 3.10
C LYS A 88 -6.25 8.41 4.06
N ASP A 89 -6.09 7.11 4.28
CA ASP A 89 -6.83 6.36 5.32
C ASP A 89 -6.56 6.93 6.73
N LEU A 90 -5.36 7.48 6.95
CA LEU A 90 -4.94 8.09 8.23
C LEU A 90 -5.16 9.61 8.28
N GLU A 91 -5.89 10.21 7.34
CA GLU A 91 -6.06 11.66 7.27
C GLU A 91 -6.71 12.25 8.53
N GLU A 92 -7.73 11.58 9.07
CA GLU A 92 -8.41 12.02 10.29
C GLU A 92 -7.45 12.02 11.49
N ASP A 93 -6.74 10.90 11.71
CA ASP A 93 -5.80 10.73 12.83
C ASP A 93 -4.61 11.71 12.74
N ILE A 94 -4.06 11.93 11.54
CA ILE A 94 -2.96 12.90 11.34
C ILE A 94 -3.44 14.32 11.62
N MET A 95 -4.64 14.68 11.16
CA MET A 95 -5.20 16.00 11.41
C MET A 95 -5.59 16.20 12.88
N GLU A 96 -6.03 15.15 13.57
CA GLU A 96 -6.27 15.18 15.03
C GLU A 96 -4.97 15.37 15.81
N GLY A 97 -3.92 14.60 15.50
CA GLY A 97 -2.63 14.75 16.15
C GLY A 97 -2.02 16.14 15.97
N LEU A 98 -2.22 16.79 14.80
CA LEU A 98 -1.76 18.16 14.55
C LEU A 98 -2.46 19.18 15.46
N ARG A 99 -3.77 18.99 15.71
CA ARG A 99 -4.52 19.86 16.62
C ARG A 99 -4.07 19.65 18.07
N ASP A 100 -3.81 18.40 18.45
CA ASP A 100 -3.39 18.04 19.81
C ASP A 100 -2.00 18.56 20.16
N THR A 101 -1.10 18.70 19.18
CA THR A 101 0.22 19.30 19.38
C THR A 101 0.18 20.83 19.48
N GLY A 102 -0.99 21.46 19.29
CA GLY A 102 -1.16 22.92 19.33
C GLY A 102 -0.54 23.65 18.13
N MET A 103 -0.19 22.91 17.08
CA MET A 103 0.44 23.47 15.87
C MET A 103 -0.64 24.06 14.95
N GLU A 104 -0.40 25.27 14.42
CA GLU A 104 -1.33 25.86 13.45
C GLU A 104 -1.28 25.10 12.11
N ASP A 105 -2.45 24.59 11.68
CA ASP A 105 -2.61 23.80 10.46
C ASP A 105 -2.01 24.48 9.21
N SER A 106 -2.16 25.80 9.11
CA SER A 106 -1.70 26.58 7.96
C SER A 106 -0.20 26.82 7.91
N ALA A 107 0.49 26.79 9.06
CA ALA A 107 1.94 26.95 9.13
C ALA A 107 2.66 25.62 8.82
N CYS A 108 2.02 24.49 9.15
CA CYS A 108 2.62 23.16 9.13
C CYS A 108 2.39 22.41 7.81
N THR A 109 2.78 23.00 6.67
CA THR A 109 2.59 22.35 5.34
C THR A 109 3.81 21.55 4.87
N LEU A 110 4.98 21.81 5.46
CA LEU A 110 6.25 21.16 5.12
C LEU A 110 6.77 20.34 6.30
N GLY A 111 7.73 19.45 6.02
CA GLY A 111 8.48 18.77 7.08
C GLY A 111 7.86 17.50 7.65
N PHE A 112 6.79 16.97 7.05
CA PHE A 112 6.26 15.66 7.48
C PHE A 112 7.24 14.54 7.15
N ARG A 113 7.40 13.64 8.11
CA ARG A 113 8.20 12.43 8.01
C ARG A 113 7.33 11.24 8.36
N VAL A 114 7.36 10.23 7.49
CA VAL A 114 6.56 9.02 7.61
C VAL A 114 7.50 7.85 7.81
N MET A 115 7.33 7.11 8.90
CA MET A 115 8.07 5.88 9.14
C MET A 115 7.26 4.69 8.62
N ILE A 116 7.83 3.94 7.68
CA ILE A 116 7.22 2.76 7.08
C ILE A 116 7.96 1.52 7.54
N LYS A 117 7.25 0.57 8.15
CA LYS A 117 7.74 -0.79 8.38
C LYS A 117 7.40 -1.64 7.16
N GLU A 118 8.40 -2.28 6.57
CA GLU A 118 8.23 -3.25 5.48
C GLU A 118 8.36 -4.67 6.02
N CYS A 119 7.51 -5.57 5.54
CA CYS A 119 7.49 -6.98 5.90
C CYS A 119 7.38 -7.84 4.64
N CYS A 120 8.06 -8.98 4.61
CA CYS A 120 7.88 -9.99 3.58
C CYS A 120 7.98 -11.37 4.23
N ASP A 121 6.97 -12.20 4.00
CA ASP A 121 6.90 -13.56 4.54
C ASP A 121 6.54 -14.59 3.46
N GLY A 122 7.20 -15.74 3.53
CA GLY A 122 6.83 -16.93 2.80
C GLY A 122 5.78 -17.75 3.53
N MET A 123 4.89 -18.39 2.78
CA MET A 123 3.83 -19.26 3.27
C MET A 123 3.81 -20.55 2.46
N GLY A 124 3.96 -21.67 3.16
CA GLY A 124 3.81 -23.02 2.61
C GLY A 124 2.36 -23.49 2.56
N ASP A 125 2.16 -24.71 2.06
CA ASP A 125 0.89 -25.43 2.06
C ASP A 125 -0.28 -24.68 1.39
N VAL A 126 0.02 -23.92 0.33
CA VAL A 126 -0.97 -23.16 -0.43
C VAL A 126 -1.44 -23.99 -1.63
N SER A 127 -2.52 -24.76 -1.46
CA SER A 127 -2.96 -25.71 -2.49
C SER A 127 -3.21 -25.06 -3.86
N GLU A 128 -2.63 -25.67 -4.90
CA GLU A 128 -2.84 -25.25 -6.28
C GLU A 128 -4.30 -25.50 -6.69
N LYS A 129 -4.84 -24.61 -7.52
CA LYS A 129 -6.16 -24.80 -8.13
C LYS A 129 -6.02 -25.39 -9.52
N HIS A 130 -6.89 -26.34 -9.85
CA HIS A 130 -7.17 -26.67 -11.25
C HIS A 130 -7.57 -25.39 -12.01
N GLY A 131 -7.07 -25.23 -13.22
CA GLY A 131 -7.33 -24.03 -14.02
C GLY A 131 -6.67 -24.08 -15.39
N GLY A 132 -6.70 -22.94 -16.08
CA GLY A 132 -6.10 -22.79 -17.42
C GLY A 132 -4.57 -22.63 -17.42
N GLY A 133 -3.91 -22.74 -16.26
CA GLY A 133 -2.47 -22.54 -16.09
C GLY A 133 -2.06 -21.07 -15.90
N PRO A 134 -0.75 -20.80 -15.77
CA PRO A 134 0.37 -21.77 -15.75
C PRO A 134 0.34 -22.65 -14.49
N ALA A 135 1.14 -23.73 -14.48
CA ALA A 135 1.38 -24.48 -13.25
C ALA A 135 2.11 -23.57 -12.24
N VAL A 136 1.71 -23.59 -10.98
CA VAL A 136 2.28 -22.72 -9.94
C VAL A 136 2.66 -23.52 -8.69
N PRO A 137 3.68 -23.09 -7.93
CA PRO A 137 4.06 -23.79 -6.71
C PRO A 137 2.97 -23.69 -5.64
N GLU A 138 2.90 -24.70 -4.76
CA GLU A 138 2.02 -24.68 -3.57
C GLU A 138 2.59 -23.83 -2.42
N LYS A 139 3.28 -22.76 -2.77
CA LYS A 139 3.91 -21.78 -1.87
C LYS A 139 3.57 -20.39 -2.36
N ALA A 140 3.42 -19.46 -1.43
CA ALA A 140 3.17 -18.07 -1.73
C ALA A 140 4.10 -17.18 -0.92
N VAL A 141 4.46 -16.03 -1.50
CA VAL A 141 5.15 -14.96 -0.78
C VAL A 141 4.24 -13.74 -0.77
N ARG A 142 4.21 -13.07 0.37
CA ARG A 142 3.47 -11.83 0.57
C ARG A 142 4.41 -10.74 1.03
N PHE A 143 4.40 -9.64 0.28
CA PHE A 143 5.06 -8.39 0.67
C PHE A 143 4.01 -7.38 1.14
N SER A 144 4.24 -6.77 2.30
CA SER A 144 3.32 -5.84 2.96
C SER A 144 4.06 -4.68 3.61
N PHE A 145 3.34 -3.63 3.97
CA PHE A 145 3.89 -2.51 4.73
C PHE A 145 2.90 -1.99 5.78
N THR A 146 3.41 -1.24 6.74
CA THR A 146 2.64 -0.55 7.77
C THR A 146 3.19 0.85 7.98
N VAL A 147 2.31 1.84 8.07
CA VAL A 147 2.67 3.19 8.52
C VAL A 147 2.83 3.14 10.04
N MET A 148 4.07 3.26 10.52
CA MET A 148 4.38 3.13 11.94
C MET A 148 4.18 4.44 12.71
N SER A 149 4.60 5.55 12.10
CA SER A 149 4.44 6.87 12.69
C SER A 149 4.46 7.95 11.61
N VAL A 150 3.83 9.07 11.94
CA VAL A 150 3.93 10.33 11.21
C VAL A 150 4.38 11.40 12.20
N SER A 151 5.42 12.12 11.84
CA SER A 151 6.00 13.21 12.61
C SER A 151 6.17 14.43 11.72
N ILE A 152 6.37 15.57 12.35
CA ILE A 152 6.65 16.84 11.68
C ILE A 152 7.86 17.50 12.32
N GLN A 153 8.66 18.14 11.48
CA GLN A 153 9.69 19.07 11.92
C GLN A 153 9.41 20.43 11.28
N ALA A 154 8.99 21.40 12.08
CA ALA A 154 8.77 22.77 11.62
C ALA A 154 10.11 23.45 11.27
N GLU A 155 10.10 24.43 10.36
CA GLU A 155 11.34 25.09 9.90
C GLU A 155 12.08 25.83 11.03
N ASP A 156 11.35 26.32 12.03
CA ASP A 156 11.88 27.10 13.15
C ASP A 156 12.21 26.26 14.40
N GLU A 157 11.91 24.95 14.39
CA GLU A 157 12.09 24.07 15.54
C GLU A 157 13.12 22.96 15.26
N GLN A 158 14.04 22.75 16.21
CA GLN A 158 15.05 21.69 16.09
C GLN A 158 14.48 20.30 16.38
N GLU A 159 13.38 20.20 17.13
CA GLU A 159 12.84 18.93 17.62
C GLU A 159 11.71 18.41 16.72
N GLU A 160 11.71 17.09 16.50
CA GLU A 160 10.73 16.41 15.67
C GLU A 160 9.53 16.00 16.55
N VAL A 161 8.35 16.51 16.24
CA VAL A 161 7.12 16.23 17.00
C VAL A 161 6.37 15.08 16.33
N THR A 162 6.05 14.04 17.10
CA THR A 162 5.27 12.90 16.58
C THR A 162 3.79 13.22 16.66
N ILE A 163 3.09 13.09 15.53
CA ILE A 163 1.66 13.41 15.36
C ILE A 163 0.82 12.13 15.43
N PHE A 164 1.33 11.06 14.82
CA PHE A 164 0.66 9.76 14.79
C PHE A 164 1.67 8.66 15.11
N THR A 165 1.23 7.68 15.89
CA THR A 165 1.96 6.42 16.12
C THR A 165 0.96 5.29 16.08
N GLU A 166 1.26 4.25 15.29
CA GLU A 166 0.43 3.06 15.19
C GLU A 166 0.32 2.38 16.57
N PRO A 167 -0.89 2.31 17.16
CA PRO A 167 -1.07 1.82 18.53
C PRO A 167 -0.83 0.31 18.64
N LYS A 168 -1.04 -0.46 17.57
CA LYS A 168 -0.91 -1.92 17.56
C LYS A 168 -0.12 -2.37 16.31
N PRO A 169 1.22 -2.15 16.28
CA PRO A 169 2.05 -2.39 15.09
C PRO A 169 2.24 -3.87 14.72
N ASN A 170 1.75 -4.77 15.57
CA ASN A 170 1.74 -6.22 15.32
C ASN A 170 0.34 -6.76 15.02
N SER A 171 -0.68 -5.89 14.91
CA SER A 171 -2.00 -6.31 14.44
C SER A 171 -2.00 -6.51 12.92
N GLU A 172 -2.69 -7.54 12.48
CA GLU A 172 -3.03 -7.79 11.09
C GLU A 172 -3.82 -6.63 10.44
N LEU A 173 -4.55 -5.82 11.23
CA LEU A 173 -5.37 -4.72 10.74
C LEU A 173 -4.54 -3.54 10.21
N SER A 174 -3.33 -3.33 10.76
CA SER A 174 -2.41 -2.26 10.33
C SER A 174 -1.47 -2.71 9.21
N CYS A 175 -1.45 -4.01 8.88
CA CYS A 175 -0.59 -4.57 7.83
C CYS A 175 -1.28 -4.48 6.47
N LYS A 176 -0.82 -3.55 5.61
CA LYS A 176 -1.38 -3.32 4.28
C LYS A 176 -0.65 -4.21 3.25
N PRO A 177 -1.32 -5.14 2.55
CA PRO A 177 -0.68 -5.98 1.55
C PRO A 177 -0.34 -5.16 0.29
N LEU A 178 0.88 -5.33 -0.21
CA LEU A 178 1.37 -4.62 -1.40
C LEU A 178 1.54 -5.54 -2.60
N CYS A 179 2.12 -6.73 -2.41
CA CYS A 179 2.39 -7.70 -3.46
C CYS A 179 2.08 -9.12 -2.98
N LEU A 180 1.37 -9.88 -3.80
CA LEU A 180 1.05 -11.29 -3.59
C LEU A 180 1.59 -12.07 -4.78
N MET A 181 2.27 -13.19 -4.52
CA MET A 181 2.83 -14.04 -5.56
C MET A 181 2.84 -15.50 -5.16
N PHE A 182 2.62 -16.39 -6.12
CA PHE A 182 2.86 -17.82 -5.96
C PHE A 182 4.31 -18.12 -6.37
N VAL A 183 5.18 -18.27 -5.38
CA VAL A 183 6.61 -18.52 -5.56
C VAL A 183 7.13 -19.24 -4.31
N ASP A 184 8.15 -20.07 -4.47
CA ASP A 184 8.93 -20.55 -3.35
C ASP A 184 9.90 -19.44 -2.93
N GLU A 185 9.96 -19.09 -1.65
CA GLU A 185 10.95 -18.11 -1.14
C GLU A 185 12.40 -18.51 -1.43
N SER A 186 12.63 -19.81 -1.67
CA SER A 186 13.94 -20.36 -2.02
C SER A 186 14.29 -20.16 -3.51
N ASP A 187 13.31 -19.84 -4.36
CA ASP A 187 13.53 -19.50 -5.77
C ASP A 187 13.92 -18.02 -5.89
N HIS A 188 15.22 -17.78 -5.81
CA HIS A 188 15.78 -16.44 -5.84
C HIS A 188 15.54 -15.72 -7.17
N GLU A 189 15.51 -16.43 -8.28
CA GLU A 189 15.38 -15.82 -9.62
C GLU A 189 13.99 -15.22 -9.80
N THR A 190 12.95 -16.00 -9.54
CA THR A 190 11.56 -15.53 -9.65
C THR A 190 11.26 -14.46 -8.60
N LEU A 191 11.72 -14.65 -7.35
CA LEU A 191 11.48 -13.72 -6.26
C LEU A 191 12.11 -12.34 -6.54
N THR A 192 13.36 -12.31 -7.01
CA THR A 192 14.04 -11.05 -7.35
C THR A 192 13.42 -10.37 -8.57
N ALA A 193 13.00 -11.14 -9.57
CA ALA A 193 12.30 -10.60 -10.73
C ALA A 193 10.98 -9.90 -10.36
N VAL A 194 10.18 -10.49 -9.45
CA VAL A 194 8.90 -9.91 -9.00
C VAL A 194 9.11 -8.74 -8.05
N LEU A 195 10.05 -8.82 -7.10
CA LEU A 195 10.29 -7.78 -6.10
C LEU A 195 11.19 -6.63 -6.58
N GLY A 196 11.96 -6.81 -7.65
CA GLY A 196 12.86 -5.80 -8.22
C GLY A 196 12.19 -4.44 -8.47
N PRO A 197 11.03 -4.38 -9.15
CA PRO A 197 10.30 -3.13 -9.33
C PRO A 197 9.89 -2.44 -8.02
N ILE A 198 9.51 -3.19 -6.98
CA ILE A 198 9.14 -2.63 -5.67
C ILE A 198 10.36 -1.99 -5.00
N VAL A 199 11.51 -2.65 -5.06
CA VAL A 199 12.78 -2.10 -4.55
C VAL A 199 13.19 -0.84 -5.30
N ALA A 200 13.02 -0.81 -6.62
CA ALA A 200 13.31 0.37 -7.44
C ALA A 200 12.39 1.55 -7.09
N GLU A 201 11.08 1.31 -6.97
CA GLU A 201 10.08 2.29 -6.53
C GLU A 201 10.46 2.85 -5.14
N ARG A 202 10.75 1.98 -4.17
CA ARG A 202 11.20 2.37 -2.82
C ARG A 202 12.43 3.26 -2.83
N ASN A 203 13.44 2.90 -3.62
CA ASN A 203 14.67 3.67 -3.68
C ASN A 203 14.46 5.03 -4.36
N ALA A 204 13.60 5.12 -5.37
CA ALA A 204 13.23 6.40 -5.97
C ALA A 204 12.50 7.31 -4.97
N MET A 205 11.60 6.77 -4.15
CA MET A 205 10.84 7.52 -3.15
C MET A 205 11.70 8.14 -2.04
N LYS A 206 12.84 7.52 -1.69
CA LYS A 206 13.76 8.06 -0.67
C LYS A 206 14.39 9.40 -1.06
N GLU A 207 14.55 9.64 -2.36
CA GLU A 207 15.21 10.83 -2.91
C GLU A 207 14.22 11.95 -3.28
N SER A 208 12.95 11.79 -2.90
CA SER A 208 11.87 12.71 -3.25
C SER A 208 10.97 13.02 -2.05
N ARG A 209 10.10 14.01 -2.22
CA ARG A 209 9.01 14.30 -1.29
C ARG A 209 7.67 14.14 -2.01
N LEU A 210 6.71 13.55 -1.33
CA LEU A 210 5.33 13.44 -1.80
C LEU A 210 4.60 14.73 -1.47
N ILE A 211 3.89 15.28 -2.44
CA ILE A 211 2.93 16.37 -2.26
C ILE A 211 1.53 15.79 -2.35
N LEU A 212 0.77 15.91 -1.25
CA LEU A 212 -0.55 15.33 -1.11
C LEU A 212 -1.48 16.32 -0.41
N SER A 213 -2.72 16.46 -0.90
CA SER A 213 -3.73 17.24 -0.20
C SER A 213 -4.17 16.51 1.06
N MET A 214 -4.00 17.09 2.26
CA MET A 214 -4.38 16.53 3.56
C MET A 214 -5.00 17.64 4.42
N GLY A 215 -6.22 17.41 4.91
CA GLY A 215 -7.01 18.44 5.61
C GLY A 215 -7.38 19.63 4.70
N GLY A 216 -7.49 19.39 3.39
CA GLY A 216 -7.78 20.45 2.40
C GLY A 216 -6.56 21.29 1.97
N MET A 217 -5.36 21.05 2.50
CA MET A 217 -4.13 21.77 2.16
C MET A 217 -3.09 20.85 1.53
N LEU A 218 -2.27 21.36 0.61
CA LEU A 218 -1.13 20.59 0.08
C LEU A 218 -0.03 20.50 1.14
N ARG A 219 0.38 19.27 1.48
CA ARG A 219 1.43 18.99 2.47
C ARG A 219 2.53 18.12 1.86
N SER A 220 3.76 18.32 2.34
CA SER A 220 4.95 17.63 1.86
C SER A 220 5.43 16.54 2.83
N PHE A 221 5.54 15.30 2.35
CA PHE A 221 5.94 14.12 3.13
C PHE A 221 7.26 13.53 2.63
N ARG A 222 8.13 13.14 3.56
CA ARG A 222 9.31 12.30 3.32
C ARG A 222 9.14 10.94 3.96
N PHE A 223 9.68 9.91 3.33
CA PHE A 223 9.51 8.52 3.77
C PHE A 223 10.81 7.91 4.28
N HIS A 224 10.72 7.24 5.42
CA HIS A 224 11.78 6.45 6.02
C HIS A 224 11.35 4.99 6.08
N PHE A 225 11.93 4.17 5.21
CA PHE A 225 11.63 2.74 5.11
C PHE A 225 12.52 1.93 6.06
N ARG A 226 11.90 1.08 6.86
CA ARG A 226 12.53 0.14 7.79
C ARG A 226 12.06 -1.28 7.47
N GLY A 227 12.94 -2.05 6.84
CA GLY A 227 12.70 -3.45 6.56
C GLY A 227 13.02 -4.32 7.79
N THR A 228 12.06 -4.48 8.70
CA THR A 228 12.25 -5.20 9.97
C THR A 228 11.30 -6.38 10.16
N GLY A 229 10.37 -6.62 9.24
CA GLY A 229 9.44 -7.75 9.27
C GLY A 229 9.87 -8.89 8.35
N TYR A 230 11.12 -9.32 8.44
CA TYR A 230 11.67 -10.49 7.75
C TYR A 230 12.08 -11.52 8.82
N ASP A 231 11.92 -12.80 8.54
CA ASP A 231 12.54 -13.85 9.35
C ASP A 231 14.06 -13.92 9.08
N GLU A 232 14.76 -14.79 9.80
CA GLU A 232 16.23 -14.88 9.71
C GLU A 232 16.72 -15.56 8.41
N LYS A 233 15.85 -16.33 7.75
CA LYS A 233 16.18 -17.18 6.60
C LYS A 233 16.38 -16.34 5.33
#